data_AF-A0A7J4STQ4-F1
#
_entry.id   AF-A0A7J4STQ4-F1
#
_cell.length_a   1.000
_cell.length_b   1.000
_cell.length_c   1.000
_cell.angle_alpha   90.00
_cell.angle_beta   90.00
_cell.angle_gamma   90.00
#
_symmetry.space_group_name_H-M   'P 1'
#
loop_
_entity.id
_entity.type
_entity.pdbx_description
1 polymer ?
#
loop_
_entity_poly.entity_id
_entity_poly.type
_entity_poly.pdbx_seq_one_letter_code
_entity_poly.pdbx_strand_id
1 'polypeptide(L)'
;MNEEQFLLRNFSKYYGKARIDVERIAEREFGFGSREKKIEARHMAFSGNEQLRNKLVNEPPFYVSYSAAFYERPDGRPMDKKGWKSAQVIFDIDAHHVGELFVCEKCMQWAKDSTFRLVEDFLMADFGLGKEELAVNFSGNRGFHVHVKNSVFEQLSKEERREMVDYITGTGLNPDRFYVRETKPLDPGQDDRLREITLRKLNLSSSGWGRKIYTTLMKSDFFGMIKPSRLQIVKKAASGGNWTLFFDEMKKKFGSKKVDGNVSKLIDVSVKKAGVQINTDVQVTTDIGRLIRLPNSIHGSSGLIAKKLDFTALQQFNPLDDAVVFGANELEIVPTVDIKDVYIKGQTFSFEKDKKAKVPGYLAVYLLCKKAARLP
;
A
#
# COMPACT_ATOMS: atom_id res chain seq x y z
N MET A 1 17.29 -29.73 17.52
CA MET A 1 17.02 -28.28 17.45
C MET A 1 15.62 -28.14 16.89
N ASN A 2 14.71 -27.46 17.60
CA ASN A 2 13.36 -27.26 17.09
C ASN A 2 13.33 -26.19 15.98
N GLU A 3 12.22 -26.06 15.24
CA GLU A 3 12.10 -25.13 14.11
C GLU A 3 12.34 -23.68 14.53
N GLU A 4 11.86 -23.32 15.71
CA GLU A 4 12.00 -21.97 16.24
C GLU A 4 13.48 -21.62 16.48
N GLN A 5 14.22 -22.48 17.18
CA GLN A 5 15.66 -22.32 17.39
C GLN A 5 16.42 -22.29 16.06
N PHE A 6 16.03 -23.10 15.09
CA PHE A 6 16.62 -23.09 13.76
C PHE A 6 16.42 -21.74 13.05
N LEU A 7 15.18 -21.22 13.06
CA LEU A 7 14.84 -19.94 12.45
C LEU A 7 15.59 -18.80 13.13
N LEU A 8 15.53 -18.72 14.46
CA LEU A 8 16.19 -17.69 15.26
C LEU A 8 17.71 -17.70 15.04
N ARG A 9 18.35 -18.87 14.96
CA ARG A 9 19.78 -18.96 14.64
C ARG A 9 20.11 -18.39 13.26
N ASN A 10 19.26 -18.61 12.26
CA ASN A 10 19.43 -18.02 10.93
C ASN A 10 19.15 -16.51 10.93
N PHE A 11 18.19 -16.05 11.73
CA PHE A 11 17.87 -14.63 11.87
C PHE A 11 19.03 -13.87 12.52
N SER A 12 19.62 -14.41 13.59
CA SER A 12 20.83 -13.88 14.23
C SER A 12 21.98 -13.70 13.23
N LYS A 13 22.24 -14.72 12.39
CA LYS A 13 23.27 -14.65 11.33
C LYS A 13 22.99 -13.53 10.33
N TYR A 14 21.73 -13.33 9.94
CA TYR A 14 21.34 -12.22 9.06
C TYR A 14 21.59 -10.88 9.75
N TYR A 15 21.13 -10.69 10.98
CA TYR A 15 21.30 -9.44 11.72
C TYR A 15 22.77 -9.10 11.99
N GLY A 16 23.65 -10.10 12.07
CA GLY A 16 25.11 -9.90 12.18
C GLY A 16 25.72 -9.21 10.96
N LYS A 17 25.06 -9.30 9.79
CA LYS A 17 25.54 -8.71 8.51
C LYS A 17 24.68 -7.55 8.02
N ALA A 18 23.39 -7.53 8.39
CA ALA A 18 22.42 -6.56 7.89
C ALA A 18 22.79 -5.13 8.29
N ARG A 19 22.48 -4.16 7.42
CA ARG A 19 22.57 -2.74 7.77
C ARG A 19 21.19 -2.22 8.15
N ILE A 20 21.02 -1.92 9.43
CA ILE A 20 19.79 -1.38 10.03
C ILE A 20 20.17 -0.05 10.67
N ASP A 21 19.83 1.04 9.99
CA ASP A 21 20.06 2.40 10.45
C ASP A 21 18.71 3.08 10.69
N VAL A 22 18.39 3.28 11.96
CA VAL A 22 17.17 3.97 12.40
C VAL A 22 17.49 5.43 12.69
N GLU A 23 16.74 6.30 12.02
CA GLU A 23 16.79 7.74 12.20
C GLU A 23 16.20 8.14 13.57
N ARG A 24 16.88 9.05 14.29
CA ARG A 24 16.48 9.51 15.64
C ARG A 24 16.15 8.33 16.58
N ILE A 25 16.98 7.28 16.54
CA ILE A 25 16.75 6.04 17.28
C ILE A 25 16.50 6.24 18.78
N ALA A 26 17.24 7.18 19.40
CA ALA A 26 17.12 7.52 20.82
C ALA A 26 15.76 8.12 21.20
N GLU A 27 14.98 8.57 20.21
CA GLU A 27 13.65 9.15 20.41
C GLU A 27 12.53 8.17 20.07
N ARG A 28 12.83 6.91 19.74
CA ARG A 28 11.85 5.94 19.27
C ARG A 28 11.63 4.80 20.27
N GLU A 29 10.36 4.44 20.43
CA GLU A 29 9.99 3.22 21.12
C GLU A 29 10.17 2.03 20.17
N PHE A 30 10.64 0.91 20.70
CA PHE A 30 10.71 -0.36 20.02
C PHE A 30 9.77 -1.38 20.66
N GLY A 31 9.23 -2.25 19.80
CA GLY A 31 8.47 -3.42 20.19
C GLY A 31 8.97 -4.66 19.47
N PHE A 32 8.95 -5.78 20.17
CA PHE A 32 9.46 -7.06 19.69
C PHE A 32 8.37 -8.12 19.83
N GLY A 33 8.29 -9.00 18.83
CA GLY A 33 7.30 -10.08 18.78
C GLY A 33 7.94 -11.45 18.68
N SER A 34 7.19 -12.43 19.17
CA SER A 34 7.45 -13.86 19.11
C SER A 34 6.84 -14.46 17.84
N ARG A 35 6.97 -15.78 17.67
CA ARG A 35 6.35 -16.49 16.54
C ARG A 35 4.82 -16.34 16.52
N GLU A 36 4.19 -16.20 17.68
CA GLU A 36 2.74 -16.16 17.84
C GLU A 36 2.17 -14.73 17.88
N LYS A 37 2.93 -13.76 18.38
CA LYS A 37 2.47 -12.37 18.52
C LYS A 37 3.41 -11.39 17.83
N LYS A 38 2.85 -10.52 16.98
CA LYS A 38 3.60 -9.46 16.30
C LYS A 38 4.29 -8.49 17.26
N ILE A 39 3.70 -8.27 18.43
CA ILE A 39 4.22 -7.44 19.51
C ILE A 39 3.92 -8.15 20.83
N GLU A 40 4.96 -8.44 21.60
CA GLU A 40 4.89 -9.12 22.90
C GLU A 40 5.62 -8.30 23.98
N ALA A 41 6.80 -7.75 23.64
CA ALA A 41 7.51 -6.77 24.44
C ALA A 41 7.38 -5.36 23.82
N ARG A 42 7.16 -4.36 24.66
CA ARG A 42 7.04 -2.93 24.28
C ARG A 42 7.81 -2.03 25.25
N HIS A 43 7.85 -0.74 24.92
CA HIS A 43 8.50 0.30 25.73
C HIS A 43 9.99 0.07 25.90
N MET A 44 10.65 -0.37 24.83
CA MET A 44 12.10 -0.45 24.75
C MET A 44 12.64 0.77 24.01
N ALA A 45 13.81 1.25 24.41
CA ALA A 45 14.50 2.34 23.75
C ALA A 45 15.98 1.97 23.58
N PHE A 46 16.62 2.54 22.56
CA PHE A 46 18.04 2.31 22.28
C PHE A 46 18.73 3.65 22.08
N SER A 47 19.90 3.81 22.69
CA SER A 47 20.71 5.03 22.56
C SER A 47 21.32 5.17 21.16
N GLY A 48 21.54 4.05 20.45
CA GLY A 48 22.20 4.02 19.14
C GLY A 48 21.97 2.73 18.36
N ASN A 49 22.25 2.77 17.06
CA ASN A 49 22.02 1.64 16.14
C ASN A 49 22.85 0.40 16.48
N GLU A 50 24.04 0.58 17.08
CA GLU A 50 24.87 -0.54 17.54
C GLU A 50 24.21 -1.33 18.67
N GLN A 51 23.59 -0.64 19.64
CA GLN A 51 22.88 -1.28 20.74
C GLN A 51 21.68 -2.10 20.23
N LEU A 52 20.92 -1.55 19.28
CA LEU A 52 19.84 -2.26 18.61
C LEU A 52 20.37 -3.49 17.85
N ARG A 53 21.46 -3.34 17.09
CA ARG A 53 22.10 -4.45 16.37
C ARG A 53 22.51 -5.57 17.33
N ASN A 54 23.17 -5.24 18.43
CA ASN A 54 23.59 -6.21 19.44
C ASN A 54 22.40 -6.99 20.01
N LYS A 55 21.28 -6.30 20.29
CA LYS A 55 20.02 -6.96 20.70
C LYS A 55 19.51 -7.93 19.64
N LEU A 56 19.46 -7.53 18.37
CA LEU A 56 18.95 -8.35 17.27
C LEU A 56 19.86 -9.56 16.96
N VAL A 57 21.17 -9.44 17.19
CA VAL A 57 22.12 -10.54 16.99
C VAL A 57 22.04 -11.55 18.13
N ASN A 58 22.04 -11.08 19.38
CA ASN A 58 22.10 -11.95 20.56
C ASN A 58 20.74 -12.59 20.87
N GLU A 59 19.65 -11.83 20.67
CA GLU A 59 18.29 -12.24 20.95
C GLU A 59 17.38 -11.89 19.76
N PRO A 60 17.55 -12.59 18.62
CA PRO A 60 16.79 -12.33 17.40
C PRO A 60 15.29 -12.53 17.64
N PRO A 61 14.43 -11.57 17.25
CA PRO A 61 12.98 -11.71 17.34
C PRO A 61 12.38 -12.16 15.99
N PHE A 62 11.15 -12.68 16.02
CA PHE A 62 10.37 -12.93 14.81
C PHE A 62 9.85 -11.63 14.20
N TYR A 63 9.59 -10.64 15.03
CA TYR A 63 9.05 -9.36 14.60
C TYR A 63 9.76 -8.22 15.35
N VAL A 64 10.22 -7.22 14.59
CA VAL A 64 10.74 -5.96 15.14
C VAL A 64 9.89 -4.81 14.64
N SER A 65 9.44 -3.95 15.54
CA SER A 65 8.73 -2.73 15.19
C SER A 65 9.27 -1.55 15.98
N TYR A 66 9.07 -0.35 15.46
CA TYR A 66 9.45 0.90 16.12
C TYR A 66 8.32 1.93 15.98
N SER A 67 8.26 2.91 16.86
CA SER A 67 7.20 3.92 16.83
C SER A 67 7.33 4.83 15.62
N ALA A 68 6.21 5.14 14.98
CA ALA A 68 6.08 6.28 14.07
C ALA A 68 6.42 7.60 14.79
N ALA A 69 6.02 7.68 16.06
CA ALA A 69 6.27 8.78 16.95
C ALA A 69 7.73 8.91 17.40
N PHE A 70 8.07 10.13 17.78
CA PHE A 70 9.27 10.51 18.51
C PHE A 70 8.90 11.02 19.90
N TYR A 71 9.68 10.62 20.89
CA TYR A 71 9.44 10.87 22.30
C TYR A 71 10.68 11.45 22.98
N GLU A 72 10.49 12.17 24.09
CA GLU A 72 11.58 12.52 25.01
C GLU A 72 12.07 11.32 25.80
N ARG A 73 11.15 10.44 26.22
CA ARG A 73 11.41 9.23 27.01
C ARG A 73 10.69 8.04 26.38
N PRO A 74 11.25 7.39 25.34
CA PRO A 74 10.52 6.39 24.56
C PRO A 74 10.20 5.09 25.31
N ASP A 75 10.93 4.81 26.39
CA ASP A 75 10.74 3.72 27.34
C ASP A 75 9.81 4.10 28.52
N GLY A 76 9.42 5.37 28.62
CA GLY A 76 8.58 5.90 29.69
C GLY A 76 7.22 5.19 29.81
N ARG A 77 6.75 5.03 31.06
CA ARG A 77 5.45 4.43 31.38
C ARG A 77 4.74 5.24 32.48
N PRO A 78 3.44 5.55 32.36
CA PRO A 78 2.53 5.29 31.23
C PRO A 78 2.81 6.20 30.01
N MET A 79 1.95 6.11 28.98
CA MET A 79 2.14 6.75 27.67
C MET A 79 2.30 8.28 27.74
N ASP A 80 1.60 8.91 28.67
CA ASP A 80 1.67 10.33 29.02
C ASP A 80 3.07 10.77 29.47
N LYS A 81 3.82 9.90 30.13
CA LYS A 81 5.18 10.20 30.61
C LYS A 81 6.26 10.12 29.54
N LYS A 82 5.92 9.75 28.31
CA LYS A 82 6.90 9.66 27.23
C LYS A 82 7.32 11.02 26.67
N GLY A 83 6.48 12.06 26.83
CA GLY A 83 6.70 13.36 26.21
C GLY A 83 6.71 13.24 24.69
N TRP A 84 5.52 13.11 24.07
CA TRP A 84 5.38 13.07 22.61
C TRP A 84 5.92 14.36 21.99
N LYS A 85 6.73 14.25 20.94
CA LYS A 85 7.32 15.39 20.22
C LYS A 85 6.71 15.63 18.85
N SER A 86 6.66 14.56 18.06
CA SER A 86 6.17 14.56 16.68
C SER A 86 5.95 13.11 16.23
N ALA A 87 5.31 12.86 15.09
CA ALA A 87 5.16 11.51 14.55
C ALA A 87 5.15 11.46 13.03
N GLN A 88 5.89 10.55 12.42
CA GLN A 88 5.86 10.39 10.96
C GLN A 88 4.45 10.01 10.49
N VAL A 89 4.01 10.59 9.37
CA VAL A 89 2.80 10.12 8.66
C VAL A 89 3.19 8.90 7.85
N ILE A 90 2.51 7.79 8.11
CA ILE A 90 2.78 6.52 7.43
C ILE A 90 1.48 6.00 6.83
N PHE A 91 1.54 5.62 5.55
CA PHE A 91 0.45 4.97 4.85
C PHE A 91 0.78 3.49 4.70
N ASP A 92 -0.16 2.62 5.04
CA ASP A 92 -0.05 1.18 4.87
C ASP A 92 -0.94 0.71 3.71
N ILE A 93 -0.30 0.13 2.70
CA ILE A 93 -0.92 -0.47 1.52
C ILE A 93 -0.73 -1.98 1.63
N ASP A 94 -1.73 -2.69 2.16
CA ASP A 94 -1.71 -4.16 2.25
C ASP A 94 -2.63 -4.76 1.18
N ALA A 95 -2.11 -5.73 0.42
CA ALA A 95 -2.95 -6.51 -0.47
C ALA A 95 -3.77 -7.51 0.37
N HIS A 96 -5.04 -7.18 0.59
CA HIS A 96 -5.97 -8.07 1.28
C HIS A 96 -6.49 -9.16 0.35
N HIS A 97 -6.01 -10.38 0.54
CA HIS A 97 -6.75 -11.57 0.15
C HIS A 97 -6.85 -12.54 1.33
N VAL A 98 -8.08 -12.96 1.60
CA VAL A 98 -8.39 -14.01 2.56
C VAL A 98 -8.15 -15.36 1.88
N GLY A 99 -7.35 -16.22 2.50
CA GLY A 99 -7.22 -17.62 2.12
C GLY A 99 -5.94 -18.02 1.39
N GLU A 100 -5.08 -17.09 0.98
CA GLU A 100 -3.79 -17.44 0.36
C GLU A 100 -2.67 -17.52 1.39
N LEU A 101 -2.06 -18.70 1.50
CA LEU A 101 -0.94 -18.97 2.41
C LEU A 101 0.34 -18.24 1.95
N PHE A 102 0.56 -18.16 0.65
CA PHE A 102 1.78 -17.63 0.04
C PHE A 102 1.58 -16.21 -0.52
N VAL A 103 2.69 -15.51 -0.77
CA VAL A 103 2.66 -14.19 -1.41
C VAL A 103 2.15 -14.33 -2.85
N CYS A 104 1.12 -13.57 -3.20
CA CYS A 104 0.52 -13.59 -4.53
C CYS A 104 1.08 -12.45 -5.40
N GLU A 105 1.54 -12.81 -6.60
CA GLU A 105 2.16 -11.87 -7.54
C GLU A 105 1.20 -10.76 -7.99
N LYS A 106 -0.04 -11.12 -8.37
CA LYS A 106 -1.07 -10.15 -8.77
C LYS A 106 -1.39 -9.15 -7.64
N CYS A 107 -1.41 -9.66 -6.41
CA CYS A 107 -1.66 -8.91 -5.19
C CYS A 107 -0.53 -7.92 -4.93
N MET A 108 0.71 -8.37 -5.08
CA MET A 108 1.88 -7.52 -4.96
C MET A 108 1.95 -6.46 -6.06
N GLN A 109 1.59 -6.81 -7.30
CA GLN A 109 1.52 -5.84 -8.38
C GLN A 109 0.46 -4.77 -8.09
N TRP A 110 -0.73 -5.18 -7.63
CA TRP A 110 -1.76 -4.24 -7.21
C TRP A 110 -1.29 -3.31 -6.07
N ALA A 111 -0.58 -3.85 -5.07
CA ALA A 111 -0.03 -3.05 -3.97
C ALA A 111 1.04 -2.07 -4.46
N LYS A 112 1.89 -2.47 -5.41
CA LYS A 112 2.87 -1.60 -6.07
C LYS A 112 2.18 -0.47 -6.82
N ASP A 113 1.20 -0.78 -7.67
CA ASP A 113 0.45 0.22 -8.45
C ASP A 113 -0.29 1.21 -7.54
N SER A 114 -0.86 0.71 -6.44
CA SER A 114 -1.51 1.54 -5.41
C SER A 114 -0.51 2.43 -4.67
N THR A 115 0.71 1.95 -4.43
CA THR A 115 1.80 2.72 -3.83
C THR A 115 2.29 3.82 -4.76
N PHE A 116 2.48 3.53 -6.05
CA PHE A 116 2.82 4.55 -7.05
C PHE A 116 1.75 5.62 -7.13
N ARG A 117 0.48 5.20 -7.17
CA ARG A 117 -0.64 6.15 -7.19
C ARG A 117 -0.67 7.04 -5.96
N LEU A 118 -0.52 6.47 -4.76
CA LEU A 118 -0.45 7.24 -3.52
C LEU A 118 0.63 8.31 -3.60
N VAL A 119 1.82 7.92 -4.03
CA VAL A 119 2.94 8.85 -4.07
C VAL A 119 2.77 9.89 -5.18
N GLU A 120 2.66 9.45 -6.42
CA GLU A 120 2.71 10.35 -7.58
C GLU A 120 1.46 11.21 -7.67
N ASP A 121 0.28 10.60 -7.56
CA ASP A 121 -0.97 11.31 -7.80
C ASP A 121 -1.43 12.10 -6.57
N PHE A 122 -1.05 11.73 -5.35
CA PHE A 122 -1.53 12.41 -4.14
C PHE A 122 -0.40 13.12 -3.39
N LEU A 123 0.58 12.38 -2.84
CA LEU A 123 1.61 12.98 -1.98
C LEU A 123 2.45 14.03 -2.71
N MET A 124 2.85 13.76 -3.94
CA MET A 124 3.62 14.69 -4.76
C MET A 124 2.71 15.72 -5.45
N ALA A 125 1.73 15.26 -6.25
CA ALA A 125 0.95 16.18 -7.09
C ALA A 125 -0.03 17.07 -6.32
N ASP A 126 -0.63 16.58 -5.23
CA ASP A 126 -1.64 17.33 -4.49
C ASP A 126 -1.12 17.91 -3.17
N PHE A 127 -0.30 17.14 -2.42
CA PHE A 127 0.29 17.60 -1.16
C PHE A 127 1.65 18.30 -1.31
N GLY A 128 2.24 18.28 -2.52
CA GLY A 128 3.46 19.02 -2.83
C GLY A 128 4.75 18.47 -2.23
N LEU A 129 4.76 17.21 -1.78
CA LEU A 129 5.94 16.58 -1.18
C LEU A 129 6.99 16.24 -2.24
N GLY A 130 8.25 16.46 -1.89
CA GLY A 130 9.42 16.04 -2.66
C GLY A 130 9.64 14.52 -2.61
N LYS A 131 10.34 13.98 -3.60
CA LYS A 131 10.64 12.54 -3.67
C LYS A 131 11.56 12.10 -2.53
N GLU A 132 12.46 12.98 -2.11
CA GLU A 132 13.40 12.85 -1.01
C GLU A 132 12.72 12.84 0.37
N GLU A 133 11.52 13.41 0.46
CA GLU A 133 10.68 13.42 1.66
C GLU A 133 9.85 12.14 1.80
N LEU A 134 9.96 11.22 0.83
CA LEU A 134 9.18 9.99 0.79
C LEU A 134 10.11 8.77 0.82
N ALA A 135 9.76 7.80 1.64
CA ALA A 135 10.43 6.50 1.65
C ALA A 135 9.41 5.37 1.59
N VAL A 136 9.67 4.39 0.72
CA VAL A 136 8.83 3.20 0.59
C VAL A 136 9.53 2.02 1.23
N ASN A 137 8.79 1.23 2.01
CA ASN A 137 9.28 0.01 2.62
C ASN A 137 8.34 -1.14 2.28
N PHE A 138 8.86 -2.23 1.71
CA PHE A 138 8.11 -3.47 1.68
C PHE A 138 7.93 -3.98 3.11
N SER A 139 6.71 -4.39 3.49
CA SER A 139 6.39 -4.81 4.87
C SER A 139 7.01 -6.15 5.27
N GLY A 140 7.55 -6.90 4.30
CA GLY A 140 8.08 -8.24 4.49
C GLY A 140 7.06 -9.35 4.23
N ASN A 141 5.82 -9.02 3.85
CA ASN A 141 4.81 -10.05 3.55
C ASN A 141 3.96 -9.71 2.31
N ARG A 142 3.09 -8.71 2.38
CA ARG A 142 2.00 -8.52 1.38
C ARG A 142 1.74 -7.07 0.96
N GLY A 143 2.56 -6.14 1.41
CA GLY A 143 2.25 -4.73 1.27
C GLY A 143 3.45 -3.82 1.43
N PHE A 144 3.18 -2.52 1.37
CA PHE A 144 4.16 -1.47 1.46
C PHE A 144 3.74 -0.43 2.50
N HIS A 145 4.72 0.13 3.18
CA HIS A 145 4.56 1.33 3.98
C HIS A 145 5.20 2.51 3.24
N VAL A 146 4.46 3.61 3.11
CA VAL A 146 4.99 4.89 2.62
C VAL A 146 5.16 5.82 3.80
N HIS A 147 6.39 6.26 4.04
CA HIS A 147 6.76 7.16 5.13
C HIS A 147 6.94 8.56 4.58
N VAL A 148 6.30 9.53 5.22
CA VAL A 148 6.49 10.95 4.97
C VAL A 148 7.50 11.51 5.98
N LYS A 149 8.59 12.05 5.47
CA LYS A 149 9.71 12.65 6.21
C LYS A 149 9.70 14.16 6.06
N ASN A 150 8.64 14.80 6.53
CA ASN A 150 8.50 16.25 6.49
C ASN A 150 8.06 16.75 7.87
N SER A 151 8.78 17.73 8.42
CA SER A 151 8.55 18.23 9.78
C SER A 151 7.18 18.87 9.99
N VAL A 152 6.58 19.46 8.95
CA VAL A 152 5.20 19.98 9.00
C VAL A 152 4.20 18.83 9.11
N PHE A 153 4.36 17.80 8.29
CA PHE A 153 3.49 16.61 8.34
C PHE A 153 3.65 15.84 9.66
N GLU A 154 4.85 15.86 10.27
CA GLU A 154 5.07 15.19 11.56
C GLU A 154 4.26 15.77 12.71
N GLN A 155 3.81 17.03 12.60
CA GLN A 155 3.02 17.73 13.60
C GLN A 155 1.51 17.54 13.43
N LEU A 156 1.06 16.90 12.35
CA LEU A 156 -0.37 16.73 12.10
C LEU A 156 -1.04 15.93 13.21
N SER A 157 -2.19 16.41 13.65
CA SER A 157 -3.07 15.75 14.60
C SER A 157 -3.70 14.48 14.01
N LYS A 158 -4.37 13.71 14.86
CA LYS A 158 -5.10 12.51 14.43
C LYS A 158 -6.20 12.87 13.43
N GLU A 159 -6.90 13.98 13.66
CA GLU A 159 -8.01 14.47 12.85
C GLU A 159 -7.50 14.99 11.50
N GLU A 160 -6.39 15.72 11.47
CA GLU A 160 -5.78 16.20 10.21
C GLU A 160 -5.28 15.03 9.34
N ARG A 161 -4.67 14.01 9.97
CA ARG A 161 -4.29 12.76 9.28
C ARG A 161 -5.50 12.02 8.73
N ARG A 162 -6.63 12.06 9.43
CA ARG A 162 -7.88 11.45 8.96
C ARG A 162 -8.40 12.15 7.71
N GLU A 163 -8.40 13.48 7.69
CA GLU A 163 -8.78 14.27 6.50
C GLU A 163 -7.87 13.97 5.31
N MET A 164 -6.56 13.78 5.53
CA MET A 164 -5.65 13.34 4.46
C MET A 164 -6.06 11.98 3.88
N VAL A 165 -6.36 11.00 4.75
CA VAL A 165 -6.80 9.67 4.30
C VAL A 165 -8.12 9.76 3.56
N ASP A 166 -9.07 10.54 4.04
CA ASP A 166 -10.37 10.71 3.40
C ASP A 166 -10.22 11.39 2.02
N TYR A 167 -9.33 12.39 1.90
CA TYR A 167 -8.97 12.98 0.61
C TYR A 167 -8.35 11.97 -0.35
N ILE A 168 -7.41 11.13 0.11
CA ILE A 168 -6.70 10.15 -0.74
C ILE A 168 -7.64 9.02 -1.21
N THR A 169 -8.52 8.58 -0.33
CA THR A 169 -9.49 7.50 -0.61
C THR A 169 -10.70 8.01 -1.40
N GLY A 170 -10.94 9.32 -1.43
CA GLY A 170 -12.14 9.93 -2.01
C GLY A 170 -13.37 9.80 -1.11
N THR A 171 -13.17 9.45 0.16
CA THR A 171 -14.25 9.33 1.15
C THR A 171 -14.89 10.69 1.39
N GLY A 172 -16.23 10.73 1.41
CA GLY A 172 -16.99 11.97 1.61
C GLY A 172 -17.02 12.91 0.40
N LEU A 173 -16.37 12.57 -0.72
CA LEU A 173 -16.39 13.40 -1.92
C LEU A 173 -17.78 13.39 -2.56
N ASN A 174 -18.39 14.56 -2.70
CA ASN A 174 -19.70 14.69 -3.36
C ASN A 174 -19.54 14.69 -4.91
N PRO A 175 -19.99 13.65 -5.62
CA PRO A 175 -19.88 13.56 -7.08
C PRO A 175 -20.65 14.67 -7.82
N ASP A 176 -21.70 15.22 -7.21
CA ASP A 176 -22.53 16.24 -7.84
C ASP A 176 -21.81 17.59 -8.00
N ARG A 177 -20.66 17.76 -7.35
CA ARG A 177 -19.81 18.94 -7.54
C ARG A 177 -19.10 18.96 -8.89
N PHE A 178 -19.02 17.85 -9.61
CA PHE A 178 -18.24 17.73 -10.85
C PHE A 178 -19.07 17.88 -12.14
N TYR A 179 -20.37 18.11 -12.04
CA TYR A 179 -21.23 18.37 -13.20
C TYR A 179 -22.27 19.44 -12.91
N VAL A 180 -22.90 19.94 -13.96
CA VAL A 180 -24.05 20.83 -13.91
C VAL A 180 -25.20 20.17 -14.66
N ARG A 181 -26.41 20.33 -14.14
CA ARG A 181 -27.65 20.03 -14.86
C ARG A 181 -28.24 21.35 -15.30
N GLU A 182 -28.17 21.62 -16.59
CA GLU A 182 -28.82 22.79 -17.17
C GLU A 182 -30.16 22.35 -17.76
N THR A 183 -31.23 23.07 -17.41
CA THR A 183 -32.50 22.97 -18.12
C THR A 183 -32.49 24.02 -19.22
N LYS A 184 -32.44 23.58 -20.47
CA LYS A 184 -32.70 24.47 -21.60
C LYS A 184 -34.22 24.55 -21.83
N PRO A 185 -34.79 25.75 -22.01
CA PRO A 185 -36.11 25.86 -22.57
C PRO A 185 -36.08 25.26 -23.99
N LEU A 186 -37.00 24.35 -24.28
CA LEU A 186 -37.30 23.97 -25.65
C LEU A 186 -38.11 25.11 -26.31
N ASP A 187 -38.20 25.10 -27.63
CA ASP A 187 -38.99 26.07 -28.40
C ASP A 187 -40.40 26.25 -27.81
N PRO A 188 -41.00 27.45 -27.94
CA PRO A 188 -42.33 27.71 -27.40
C PRO A 188 -43.35 26.67 -27.89
N GLY A 189 -43.86 25.82 -26.98
CA GLY A 189 -44.89 24.82 -27.29
C GLY A 189 -44.54 23.35 -27.01
N GLN A 190 -43.34 23.02 -26.54
CA GLN A 190 -43.00 21.66 -26.07
C GLN A 190 -42.86 21.60 -24.54
N ASP A 191 -43.59 20.68 -23.90
CA ASP A 191 -43.61 20.50 -22.42
C ASP A 191 -42.41 19.68 -21.89
N ASP A 192 -41.66 19.01 -22.79
CA ASP A 192 -40.42 18.35 -22.41
C ASP A 192 -39.31 19.39 -22.24
N ARG A 193 -38.63 19.40 -21.09
CA ARG A 193 -37.44 20.24 -20.86
C ARG A 193 -36.19 19.42 -21.16
N LEU A 194 -35.35 19.85 -22.10
CA LEU A 194 -34.06 19.22 -22.33
C LEU A 194 -33.15 19.49 -21.12
N ARG A 195 -32.84 18.44 -20.37
CA ARG A 195 -31.81 18.45 -19.33
C ARG A 195 -30.48 18.13 -19.99
N GLU A 196 -29.63 19.13 -20.15
CA GLU A 196 -28.26 18.93 -20.60
C GLU A 196 -27.38 18.72 -19.37
N ILE A 197 -26.57 17.64 -19.38
CA ILE A 197 -25.58 17.41 -18.34
C ILE A 197 -24.20 17.67 -18.92
N THR A 198 -23.47 18.56 -18.27
CA THR A 198 -22.12 18.95 -18.66
C THR A 198 -21.20 18.75 -17.47
N LEU A 199 -20.12 17.98 -17.66
CA LEU A 199 -19.04 17.90 -16.67
C LEU A 199 -18.35 19.27 -16.57
N ARG A 200 -18.01 19.70 -15.35
CA ARG A 200 -17.35 20.99 -15.12
C ARG A 200 -15.90 20.96 -15.62
N LYS A 201 -15.70 21.25 -16.91
CA LYS A 201 -14.39 21.44 -17.59
C LYS A 201 -13.28 20.47 -17.14
N LEU A 202 -13.62 19.21 -16.86
CA LEU A 202 -12.65 18.19 -16.47
C LEU A 202 -11.71 17.93 -17.65
N ASN A 203 -10.43 18.25 -17.54
CA ASN A 203 -9.51 18.25 -18.68
C ASN A 203 -8.07 17.93 -18.26
N LEU A 204 -7.15 18.01 -19.24
CA LEU A 204 -5.74 17.71 -18.99
C LEU A 204 -5.12 18.62 -17.92
N SER A 205 -5.53 19.89 -17.89
CA SER A 205 -5.00 20.95 -17.02
C SER A 205 -5.67 21.02 -15.66
N SER A 206 -6.66 20.16 -15.39
CA SER A 206 -7.28 20.06 -14.07
C SER A 206 -6.26 19.57 -13.02
N SER A 207 -6.50 19.87 -11.74
CA SER A 207 -5.72 19.38 -10.59
C SER A 207 -6.58 18.54 -9.64
N GLY A 208 -5.95 17.92 -8.64
CA GLY A 208 -6.64 17.16 -7.59
C GLY A 208 -7.60 16.10 -8.12
N TRP A 209 -8.77 16.01 -7.51
CA TRP A 209 -9.83 15.08 -7.93
C TRP A 209 -10.36 15.34 -9.33
N GLY A 210 -10.35 16.58 -9.83
CA GLY A 210 -10.76 16.88 -11.20
C GLY A 210 -9.86 16.18 -12.23
N ARG A 211 -8.54 16.22 -12.01
CA ARG A 211 -7.54 15.53 -12.83
C ARG A 211 -7.68 14.01 -12.78
N LYS A 212 -7.92 13.47 -11.59
CA LYS A 212 -8.06 12.03 -11.33
C LYS A 212 -9.32 11.47 -12.00
N ILE A 213 -10.45 12.17 -11.87
CA ILE A 213 -11.71 11.80 -12.52
C ILE A 213 -11.54 11.88 -14.05
N TYR A 214 -10.97 12.97 -14.58
CA TYR A 214 -10.66 13.10 -16.00
C TYR A 214 -9.86 11.91 -16.53
N THR A 215 -8.74 11.59 -15.86
CA THR A 215 -7.82 10.53 -16.31
C THR A 215 -8.48 9.17 -16.29
N THR A 216 -9.28 8.88 -15.27
CA THR A 216 -10.04 7.63 -15.16
C THR A 216 -11.12 7.51 -16.22
N LEU A 217 -11.88 8.59 -16.49
CA LEU A 217 -12.88 8.60 -17.54
C LEU A 217 -12.26 8.38 -18.93
N MET A 218 -11.13 9.02 -19.22
CA MET A 218 -10.42 8.87 -20.49
C MET A 218 -9.87 7.44 -20.73
N LYS A 219 -9.61 6.70 -19.65
CA LYS A 219 -9.19 5.28 -19.68
C LYS A 219 -10.36 4.30 -19.59
N SER A 220 -11.61 4.78 -19.52
CA SER A 220 -12.78 3.92 -19.36
C SER A 220 -13.16 3.19 -20.65
N ASP A 221 -13.75 2.00 -20.48
CA ASP A 221 -14.22 1.17 -21.60
C ASP A 221 -15.39 1.81 -22.38
N PHE A 222 -16.02 2.87 -21.84
CA PHE A 222 -17.06 3.61 -22.55
C PHE A 222 -16.57 4.20 -23.87
N PHE A 223 -15.30 4.59 -23.96
CA PHE A 223 -14.72 5.04 -25.23
C PHE A 223 -14.64 3.92 -26.28
N GLY A 224 -14.51 2.67 -25.86
CA GLY A 224 -14.58 1.50 -26.75
C GLY A 224 -15.97 1.26 -27.34
N MET A 225 -16.99 1.92 -26.81
CA MET A 225 -18.37 1.85 -27.30
C MET A 225 -18.68 2.87 -28.40
N ILE A 226 -17.78 3.82 -28.64
CA ILE A 226 -17.92 4.89 -29.65
C ILE A 226 -17.38 4.38 -30.99
N LYS A 227 -18.08 4.73 -32.08
CA LYS A 227 -17.65 4.34 -33.44
C LYS A 227 -16.20 4.82 -33.72
N PRO A 228 -15.33 4.00 -34.33
CA PRO A 228 -13.94 4.37 -34.60
C PRO A 228 -13.78 5.69 -35.35
N SER A 229 -14.68 5.98 -36.31
CA SER A 229 -14.68 7.23 -37.09
C SER A 229 -14.89 8.49 -36.26
N ARG A 230 -15.50 8.40 -35.08
CA ARG A 230 -15.74 9.54 -34.19
C ARG A 230 -14.83 9.58 -32.98
N LEU A 231 -14.19 8.46 -32.63
CA LEU A 231 -13.43 8.30 -31.41
C LEU A 231 -12.38 9.41 -31.19
N GLN A 232 -11.62 9.76 -32.24
CA GLN A 232 -10.59 10.79 -32.14
C GLN A 232 -11.16 12.19 -31.87
N ILE A 233 -12.25 12.55 -32.54
CA ILE A 233 -12.91 13.85 -32.34
C ILE A 233 -13.47 13.95 -30.92
N VAL A 234 -14.12 12.89 -30.44
CA VAL A 234 -14.67 12.84 -29.08
C VAL A 234 -13.56 12.92 -28.04
N LYS A 235 -12.47 12.15 -28.20
CA LYS A 235 -11.32 12.21 -27.28
C LYS A 235 -10.66 13.58 -27.26
N LYS A 236 -10.51 14.23 -28.42
CA LYS A 236 -9.93 15.57 -28.52
C LYS A 236 -10.81 16.61 -27.81
N ALA A 237 -12.13 16.56 -28.01
CA ALA A 237 -13.07 17.43 -27.30
C ALA A 237 -13.02 17.21 -25.77
N ALA A 238 -13.08 15.95 -25.32
CA ALA A 238 -13.01 15.60 -23.90
C ALA A 238 -11.68 16.03 -23.26
N SER A 239 -10.56 15.91 -24.00
CA SER A 239 -9.23 16.36 -23.55
C SER A 239 -9.18 17.88 -23.32
N GLY A 240 -9.95 18.65 -24.09
CA GLY A 240 -10.15 20.09 -23.90
C GLY A 240 -11.19 20.45 -22.84
N GLY A 241 -11.82 19.46 -22.19
CA GLY A 241 -12.88 19.65 -21.19
C GLY A 241 -14.29 19.75 -21.75
N ASN A 242 -14.48 19.57 -23.05
CA ASN A 242 -15.79 19.48 -23.67
C ASN A 242 -16.23 18.02 -23.74
N TRP A 243 -17.06 17.61 -22.78
CA TRP A 243 -17.60 16.27 -22.67
C TRP A 243 -18.94 16.07 -23.39
N THR A 244 -19.51 17.11 -24.00
CA THR A 244 -20.82 17.04 -24.67
C THR A 244 -20.83 15.95 -25.74
N LEU A 245 -19.81 15.91 -26.60
CA LEU A 245 -19.72 14.87 -27.64
C LEU A 245 -19.65 13.45 -27.08
N PHE A 246 -19.02 13.26 -25.92
CA PHE A 246 -18.97 11.96 -25.27
C PHE A 246 -20.36 11.55 -24.76
N PHE A 247 -21.05 12.46 -24.05
CA PHE A 247 -22.39 12.18 -23.56
C PHE A 247 -23.39 11.99 -24.70
N ASP A 248 -23.29 12.74 -25.80
CA ASP A 248 -24.16 12.54 -26.97
C ASP A 248 -24.03 11.13 -27.54
N GLU A 249 -22.82 10.60 -27.66
CA GLU A 249 -22.61 9.22 -28.10
C GLU A 249 -23.18 8.21 -27.10
N MET A 250 -23.04 8.46 -25.80
CA MET A 250 -23.64 7.60 -24.77
C MET A 250 -25.17 7.68 -24.80
N LYS A 251 -25.76 8.86 -25.00
CA LYS A 251 -27.21 9.08 -25.05
C LYS A 251 -27.84 8.40 -26.28
N LYS A 252 -27.17 8.44 -27.44
CA LYS A 252 -27.61 7.69 -28.63
C LYS A 252 -27.66 6.18 -28.38
N LYS A 253 -26.74 5.65 -27.57
CA LYS A 253 -26.64 4.22 -27.30
C LYS A 253 -27.54 3.74 -26.16
N PHE A 254 -27.69 4.54 -25.11
CA PHE A 254 -28.33 4.12 -23.86
C PHE A 254 -29.60 4.91 -23.49
N GLY A 255 -29.92 5.97 -24.23
CA GLY A 255 -31.03 6.89 -23.97
C GLY A 255 -30.70 7.98 -22.94
N SER A 256 -31.21 9.19 -23.19
CA SER A 256 -30.92 10.39 -22.39
C SER A 256 -31.25 10.22 -20.90
N LYS A 257 -32.45 9.74 -20.57
CA LYS A 257 -32.90 9.54 -19.18
C LYS A 257 -31.95 8.64 -18.38
N LYS A 258 -31.41 7.58 -19.01
CA LYS A 258 -30.49 6.64 -18.36
C LYS A 258 -29.12 7.26 -18.15
N VAL A 259 -28.55 7.90 -19.17
CA VAL A 259 -27.24 8.56 -19.07
C VAL A 259 -27.29 9.67 -18.03
N ASP A 260 -28.27 10.56 -18.14
CA ASP A 260 -28.39 11.73 -17.29
C ASP A 260 -28.65 11.36 -15.82
N GLY A 261 -29.45 10.31 -15.58
CA GLY A 261 -29.69 9.77 -14.23
C GLY A 261 -28.48 9.08 -13.59
N ASN A 262 -27.46 8.70 -14.37
CA ASN A 262 -26.31 7.94 -13.88
C ASN A 262 -24.98 8.73 -13.84
N VAL A 263 -24.96 10.02 -14.19
CA VAL A 263 -23.71 10.81 -14.20
C VAL A 263 -23.04 10.87 -12.82
N SER A 264 -23.83 11.04 -11.76
CA SER A 264 -23.32 11.00 -10.38
C SER A 264 -22.64 9.66 -10.06
N LYS A 265 -23.26 8.54 -10.45
CA LYS A 265 -22.71 7.19 -10.30
C LYS A 265 -21.45 6.97 -11.15
N LEU A 266 -21.41 7.53 -12.36
CA LEU A 266 -20.22 7.48 -13.23
C LEU A 266 -19.02 8.17 -12.56
N ILE A 267 -19.25 9.33 -11.94
CA ILE A 267 -18.22 10.06 -11.19
C ILE A 267 -17.81 9.28 -9.95
N ASP A 268 -18.77 8.78 -9.16
CA ASP A 268 -18.48 7.96 -7.97
C ASP A 268 -17.64 6.73 -8.30
N VAL A 269 -17.96 6.01 -9.38
CA VAL A 269 -17.13 4.88 -9.87
C VAL A 269 -15.73 5.36 -10.28
N SER A 270 -15.62 6.54 -10.90
CA SER A 270 -14.33 7.12 -11.28
C SER A 270 -13.49 7.48 -10.06
N VAL A 271 -14.13 8.01 -9.01
CA VAL A 271 -13.50 8.33 -7.73
C VAL A 271 -13.01 7.05 -7.05
N LYS A 272 -13.85 6.02 -6.94
CA LYS A 272 -13.47 4.71 -6.37
C LYS A 272 -12.33 4.03 -7.13
N LYS A 273 -12.30 4.17 -8.47
CA LYS A 273 -11.22 3.62 -9.30
C LYS A 273 -9.92 4.41 -9.18
N ALA A 274 -9.98 5.73 -8.99
CA ALA A 274 -8.80 6.59 -8.90
C ALA A 274 -8.27 6.75 -7.47
N GLY A 275 -9.12 6.61 -6.46
CA GLY A 275 -8.72 6.60 -5.06
C GLY A 275 -7.73 5.48 -4.77
N VAL A 276 -6.92 5.68 -3.75
CA VAL A 276 -6.03 4.64 -3.24
C VAL A 276 -6.74 3.93 -2.11
N GLN A 277 -6.80 2.60 -2.19
CA GLN A 277 -7.20 1.78 -1.06
C GLN A 277 -6.04 1.76 -0.06
N ILE A 278 -6.07 2.70 0.88
CA ILE A 278 -5.29 2.58 2.10
C ILE A 278 -5.96 1.49 2.94
N ASN A 279 -5.17 0.64 3.59
CA ASN A 279 -5.64 -0.50 4.39
C ASN A 279 -6.89 -0.12 5.22
N THR A 280 -7.85 -1.05 5.34
CA THR A 280 -9.11 -0.86 6.08
C THR A 280 -8.90 -0.39 7.52
N ASP A 281 -7.71 -0.64 8.08
CA ASP A 281 -7.25 -0.07 9.34
C ASP A 281 -6.66 1.34 9.13
N VAL A 282 -7.52 2.34 8.89
CA VAL A 282 -7.15 3.78 8.85
C VAL A 282 -6.41 4.22 10.13
N GLN A 283 -6.45 3.41 11.18
CA GLN A 283 -5.65 3.60 12.38
C GLN A 283 -4.15 3.65 12.09
N VAL A 284 -3.61 2.97 11.07
CA VAL A 284 -2.15 3.01 10.84
C VAL A 284 -1.67 4.43 10.53
N THR A 285 -2.44 5.19 9.74
CA THR A 285 -2.09 6.57 9.40
C THR A 285 -2.49 7.55 10.49
N THR A 286 -3.63 7.33 11.15
CA THR A 286 -4.18 8.27 12.14
C THR A 286 -3.60 8.10 13.55
N ASP A 287 -3.09 6.91 13.91
CA ASP A 287 -2.48 6.64 15.21
C ASP A 287 -1.05 7.21 15.28
N ILE A 288 -0.93 8.35 15.95
CA ILE A 288 0.34 9.05 16.19
C ILE A 288 1.35 8.26 17.04
N GLY A 289 0.93 7.19 17.73
CA GLY A 289 1.77 6.34 18.58
C GLY A 289 2.03 4.94 18.02
N ARG A 290 1.60 4.67 16.77
CA ARG A 290 1.64 3.33 16.18
C ARG A 290 3.06 2.78 16.09
N LEU A 291 3.22 1.49 16.37
CA LEU A 291 4.44 0.75 16.02
C LEU A 291 4.34 0.22 14.59
N ILE A 292 5.38 0.47 13.80
CA ILE A 292 5.51 0.02 12.42
C ILE A 292 6.73 -0.89 12.26
N ARG A 293 6.67 -1.81 11.28
CA ARG A 293 7.75 -2.76 11.00
C ARG A 293 9.06 -2.01 10.75
N LEU A 294 10.14 -2.46 11.40
CA LEU A 294 11.47 -1.91 11.21
C LEU A 294 12.02 -2.28 9.81
N PRO A 295 12.42 -1.31 8.98
CA PRO A 295 13.03 -1.60 7.69
C PRO A 295 14.29 -2.46 7.83
N ASN A 296 14.47 -3.35 6.86
CA ASN A 296 15.49 -4.38 6.78
C ASN A 296 15.47 -5.40 7.93
N SER A 297 14.41 -5.44 8.77
CA SER A 297 14.19 -6.56 9.69
C SER A 297 13.56 -7.75 8.97
N ILE A 298 13.71 -8.95 9.52
CA ILE A 298 13.01 -10.13 9.02
C ILE A 298 11.54 -10.09 9.46
N HIS A 299 10.63 -10.57 8.60
CA HIS A 299 9.22 -10.74 8.92
C HIS A 299 8.93 -12.20 9.29
N GLY A 300 8.58 -12.45 10.55
CA GLY A 300 8.45 -13.80 11.11
C GLY A 300 7.44 -14.73 10.45
N SER A 301 6.48 -14.21 9.67
CA SER A 301 5.51 -15.04 8.93
C SER A 301 5.97 -15.46 7.53
N SER A 302 7.10 -14.95 7.05
CA SER A 302 7.60 -15.20 5.69
C SER A 302 9.10 -15.47 5.66
N GLY A 303 9.87 -15.02 6.65
CA GLY A 303 11.33 -15.01 6.58
C GLY A 303 11.89 -13.97 5.59
N LEU A 304 11.04 -13.23 4.88
CA LEU A 304 11.48 -12.17 3.97
C LEU A 304 11.88 -10.93 4.77
N ILE A 305 12.78 -10.12 4.22
CA ILE A 305 13.14 -8.84 4.82
C ILE A 305 12.12 -7.75 4.48
N ALA A 306 11.84 -6.87 5.44
CA ALA A 306 11.06 -5.66 5.23
C ALA A 306 11.90 -4.61 4.47
N LYS A 307 12.11 -4.82 3.17
CA LYS A 307 13.12 -4.09 2.38
C LYS A 307 12.78 -2.61 2.21
N LYS A 308 13.72 -1.73 2.53
CA LYS A 308 13.66 -0.30 2.16
C LYS A 308 13.92 -0.14 0.67
N LEU A 309 13.06 0.64 0.00
CA LEU A 309 13.07 0.84 -1.45
C LEU A 309 13.03 2.34 -1.75
N ASP A 310 13.85 2.77 -2.70
CA ASP A 310 13.57 4.00 -3.43
C ASP A 310 12.55 3.72 -4.56
N PHE A 311 12.07 4.76 -5.22
CA PHE A 311 11.06 4.63 -6.27
C PHE A 311 11.52 3.84 -7.49
N THR A 312 12.79 3.94 -7.86
CA THR A 312 13.35 3.22 -9.00
C THR A 312 13.42 1.73 -8.67
N ALA A 313 13.91 1.40 -7.47
CA ALA A 313 13.93 0.05 -6.95
C ALA A 313 12.51 -0.54 -6.83
N LEU A 314 11.52 0.25 -6.38
CA LEU A 314 10.14 -0.20 -6.27
C LEU A 314 9.57 -0.68 -7.61
N GLN A 315 9.90 -0.04 -8.73
CA GLN A 315 9.40 -0.43 -10.06
C GLN A 315 9.80 -1.87 -10.41
N GLN A 316 11.06 -2.22 -10.16
CA GLN A 316 11.62 -3.53 -10.51
C GLN A 316 11.51 -4.57 -9.38
N PHE A 317 11.08 -4.15 -8.19
CA PHE A 317 11.08 -5.00 -7.00
C PHE A 317 10.17 -6.22 -7.15
N ASN A 318 10.73 -7.40 -6.92
CA ASN A 318 10.03 -8.67 -6.71
C ASN A 318 10.30 -9.18 -5.28
N PRO A 319 9.30 -9.20 -4.37
CA PRO A 319 9.48 -9.67 -3.01
C PRO A 319 10.08 -11.08 -2.88
N LEU A 320 9.71 -11.99 -3.78
CA LEU A 320 10.11 -13.40 -3.74
C LEU A 320 11.50 -13.64 -4.35
N ASP A 321 12.16 -12.59 -4.83
CA ASP A 321 13.55 -12.63 -5.26
C ASP A 321 14.43 -11.69 -4.43
N ASP A 322 13.99 -10.43 -4.28
CA ASP A 322 14.76 -9.33 -3.75
C ASP A 322 14.74 -9.21 -2.22
N ALA A 323 13.71 -9.77 -1.57
CA ALA A 323 13.59 -9.78 -0.11
C ALA A 323 14.02 -11.13 0.51
N VAL A 324 14.53 -12.05 -0.31
CA VAL A 324 15.05 -13.35 0.10
C VAL A 324 16.54 -13.23 0.44
N VAL A 325 16.89 -13.45 1.71
CA VAL A 325 18.26 -13.19 2.23
C VAL A 325 19.00 -14.43 2.69
N PHE A 326 18.37 -15.59 2.66
CA PHE A 326 18.98 -16.86 3.07
C PHE A 326 19.61 -17.59 1.88
N GLY A 327 20.65 -18.37 2.15
CA GLY A 327 21.40 -19.11 1.12
C GLY A 327 20.64 -20.33 0.58
N ALA A 328 21.19 -20.92 -0.48
CA ALA A 328 20.63 -22.07 -1.18
C ALA A 328 21.10 -23.44 -0.63
N ASN A 329 21.79 -23.47 0.51
CA ASN A 329 22.23 -24.73 1.14
C ASN A 329 21.04 -25.69 1.29
N GLU A 330 21.22 -26.93 0.86
CA GLU A 330 20.16 -27.94 0.88
C GLU A 330 19.72 -28.25 2.31
N LEU A 331 18.41 -28.28 2.54
CA LEU A 331 17.78 -28.64 3.80
C LEU A 331 16.64 -29.61 3.56
N GLU A 332 16.48 -30.58 4.47
CA GLU A 332 15.33 -31.48 4.48
C GLU A 332 14.18 -30.84 5.26
N ILE A 333 12.97 -30.92 4.69
CA ILE A 333 11.73 -30.49 5.33
C ILE A 333 10.64 -31.56 5.17
N VAL A 334 9.61 -31.47 6.00
CA VAL A 334 8.34 -32.21 5.83
C VAL A 334 7.21 -31.18 5.68
N PRO A 335 6.58 -31.05 4.50
CA PRO A 335 5.42 -30.19 4.29
C PRO A 335 4.26 -30.58 5.21
N THR A 336 3.59 -29.60 5.82
CA THR A 336 2.42 -29.82 6.70
C THR A 336 1.09 -29.71 5.97
N VAL A 337 1.13 -29.21 4.72
CA VAL A 337 0.02 -29.06 3.79
C VAL A 337 0.50 -29.37 2.39
N ASP A 338 -0.42 -29.61 1.45
CA ASP A 338 -0.06 -29.65 0.03
C ASP A 338 0.35 -28.26 -0.44
N ILE A 339 1.49 -28.19 -1.10
CA ILE A 339 2.08 -26.97 -1.62
C ILE A 339 2.07 -27.08 -3.14
N LYS A 340 1.43 -26.12 -3.79
CA LYS A 340 1.37 -26.06 -5.25
C LYS A 340 1.91 -24.73 -5.75
N ASP A 341 2.79 -24.81 -6.74
CA ASP A 341 3.27 -23.70 -7.55
C ASP A 341 3.79 -22.50 -6.75
N VAL A 342 4.55 -22.77 -5.69
CA VAL A 342 5.21 -21.71 -4.92
C VAL A 342 6.43 -21.22 -5.67
N TYR A 343 6.35 -19.99 -6.17
CA TYR A 343 7.47 -19.30 -6.81
C TYR A 343 8.38 -18.62 -5.78
N ILE A 344 9.69 -18.81 -5.86
CA ILE A 344 10.70 -18.09 -5.07
C ILE A 344 12.08 -18.22 -5.73
N LYS A 345 12.87 -17.14 -5.79
CA LYS A 345 14.21 -17.11 -6.41
C LYS A 345 14.24 -17.67 -7.84
N GLY A 346 13.31 -17.23 -8.69
CA GLY A 346 13.25 -17.66 -10.09
C GLY A 346 12.80 -19.10 -10.34
N GLN A 347 12.35 -19.83 -9.32
CA GLN A 347 11.98 -21.24 -9.41
C GLN A 347 10.61 -21.50 -8.79
N THR A 348 9.89 -22.49 -9.32
CA THR A 348 8.57 -22.90 -8.85
C THR A 348 8.66 -24.28 -8.20
N PHE A 349 8.05 -24.43 -7.02
CA PHE A 349 8.11 -25.65 -6.23
C PHE A 349 6.71 -26.15 -5.84
N SER A 350 6.56 -27.47 -5.86
CA SER A 350 5.35 -28.17 -5.43
C SER A 350 5.74 -29.36 -4.57
N PHE A 351 5.01 -29.58 -3.47
CA PHE A 351 5.26 -30.66 -2.53
C PHE A 351 3.94 -31.24 -2.04
N GLU A 352 3.93 -32.55 -1.83
CA GLU A 352 2.81 -33.22 -1.18
C GLU A 352 2.98 -33.20 0.33
N LYS A 353 1.86 -33.08 1.04
CA LYS A 353 1.81 -33.14 2.50
C LYS A 353 2.49 -34.42 3.01
N ASP A 354 3.21 -34.30 4.12
CA ASP A 354 3.87 -35.38 4.85
C ASP A 354 4.98 -36.13 4.08
N LYS A 355 5.28 -35.77 2.83
CA LYS A 355 6.41 -36.32 2.07
C LYS A 355 7.69 -35.49 2.29
N LYS A 356 8.74 -36.14 2.81
CA LYS A 356 10.06 -35.51 2.96
C LYS A 356 10.56 -34.96 1.63
N ALA A 357 11.11 -33.76 1.66
CA ALA A 357 11.69 -33.09 0.50
C ALA A 357 12.98 -32.37 0.86
N LYS A 358 13.96 -32.42 -0.05
CA LYS A 358 15.17 -31.62 0.00
C LYS A 358 14.96 -30.33 -0.79
N VAL A 359 15.19 -29.19 -0.16
CA VAL A 359 14.90 -27.88 -0.73
C VAL A 359 16.05 -26.89 -0.47
N PRO A 360 16.19 -25.84 -1.28
CA PRO A 360 17.11 -24.75 -0.97
C PRO A 360 16.77 -24.06 0.37
N GLY A 361 17.79 -23.64 1.11
CA GLY A 361 17.62 -23.10 2.46
C GLY A 361 16.69 -21.89 2.56
N TYR A 362 16.65 -21.02 1.55
CA TYR A 362 15.70 -19.91 1.51
C TYR A 362 14.24 -20.36 1.44
N LEU A 363 13.95 -21.44 0.70
CA LEU A 363 12.60 -21.99 0.58
C LEU A 363 12.22 -22.69 1.87
N ALA A 364 13.15 -23.43 2.49
CA ALA A 364 12.92 -24.03 3.81
C ALA A 364 12.54 -22.96 4.84
N VAL A 365 13.31 -21.87 4.97
CA VAL A 365 13.01 -20.79 5.91
C VAL A 365 11.65 -20.16 5.62
N TYR A 366 11.34 -19.89 4.35
CA TYR A 366 10.05 -19.34 3.94
C TYR A 366 8.88 -20.25 4.36
N LEU A 367 8.95 -21.55 4.06
CA LEU A 367 7.91 -22.52 4.40
C LEU A 367 7.76 -22.75 5.91
N LEU A 368 8.87 -22.80 6.66
CA LEU A 368 8.86 -22.91 8.13
C LEU A 368 8.21 -21.68 8.79
N CYS A 369 8.49 -20.47 8.28
CA CYS A 369 7.86 -19.22 8.76
C CYS A 369 6.36 -19.19 8.44
N LYS A 370 5.97 -19.73 7.28
CA LYS A 370 4.57 -19.89 6.86
C LYS A 370 3.83 -21.00 7.61
N LYS A 371 4.51 -21.75 8.48
CA LYS A 371 3.98 -22.97 9.14
C LYS A 371 3.48 -24.01 8.13
N ALA A 372 3.99 -23.96 6.89
CA ALA A 372 3.66 -24.85 5.77
C ALA A 372 4.59 -26.07 5.69
N ALA A 373 5.63 -26.10 6.52
CA ALA A 373 6.54 -27.22 6.69
C ALA A 373 7.06 -27.27 8.13
N ARG A 374 7.64 -28.41 8.49
CA ARG A 374 8.39 -28.65 9.72
C ARG A 374 9.76 -29.26 9.41
N LEU A 375 10.67 -29.23 10.37
CA LEU A 375 11.90 -30.00 10.27
C LEU A 375 11.57 -31.50 10.49
N PRO A 376 12.33 -32.42 9.86
CA PRO A 376 12.06 -33.85 9.93
C PRO A 376 12.14 -34.44 11.35
#